data_AF-A0A7W1DHP5-F1
#
_entry.id   AF-A0A7W1DHP5-F1
#
_cell.length_a   1.000
_cell.length_b   1.000
_cell.length_c   1.000
_cell.angle_alpha   90.00
_cell.angle_beta   90.00
_cell.angle_gamma   90.00
#
_symmetry.space_group_name_H-M   'P 1'
#
loop_
_entity.id
_entity.type
_entity.pdbx_description
1 polymer ?
#
loop_
_entity_poly.entity_id
_entity_poly.type
_entity_poly.pdbx_seq_one_letter_code
_entity_poly.pdbx_strand_id
1 'polypeptide(L)' 'MLRETLRKAADGEVLSEGEAERALETIMEGNAPPAATAALLTALRVKGEAVPEIVGFARAMRRF' A
#
# COMPACT_ATOMS: atom_id res chain seq x y z
N MET A 1 6.83 4.44 7.64
CA MET A 1 6.58 3.92 6.28
C MET A 1 5.13 4.06 5.85
N LEU A 2 4.17 3.34 6.47
CA LEU A 2 2.77 3.34 5.99
C LEU A 2 2.13 4.74 5.88
N ARG A 3 2.43 5.66 6.80
CA ARG A 3 1.97 7.07 6.70
C ARG A 3 2.46 7.78 5.45
N GLU A 4 3.70 7.51 5.02
CA GLU A 4 4.28 8.12 3.83
C GLU A 4 3.71 7.50 2.56
N THR A 5 3.53 6.18 2.54
CA THR A 5 2.81 5.47 1.47
C THR A 5 1.38 6.01 1.31
N LEU A 6 0.66 6.19 2.43
CA LEU A 6 -0.68 6.77 2.42
C LEU A 6 -0.68 8.20 1.88
N ARG A 7 0.27 9.05 2.29
CA ARG A 7 0.39 10.42 1.79
C ARG A 7 0.57 10.43 0.27
N LYS A 8 1.54 9.66 -0.24
CA LYS A 8 1.78 9.54 -1.69
C LYS A 8 0.53 9.08 -2.45
N ALA A 9 -0.11 8.01 -1.97
CA ALA A 9 -1.32 7.50 -2.60
C ALA A 9 -2.47 8.53 -2.57
N ALA A 10 -2.61 9.29 -1.48
CA ALA A 10 -3.60 10.36 -1.35
C ALA A 10 -3.29 11.57 -2.25
N ASP A 11 -2.02 11.85 -2.51
CA ASP A 11 -1.56 12.91 -3.41
C ASP A 11 -1.60 12.47 -4.90
N GLY A 12 -2.05 11.25 -5.18
CA GLY A 12 -2.15 10.70 -6.53
C GLY A 12 -0.83 10.18 -7.11
N GLU A 13 0.23 10.10 -6.29
CA GLU A 13 1.51 9.56 -6.71
C GLU A 13 1.47 8.04 -6.83
N VAL A 14 2.23 7.51 -7.79
CA VAL A 14 2.41 6.07 -7.97
C VAL A 14 3.46 5.57 -6.98
N LEU A 15 3.11 4.54 -6.21
CA LEU A 15 4.07 3.86 -5.36
C LEU A 15 4.95 2.95 -6.22
N SER A 16 6.24 2.91 -5.90
CA SER A 16 7.13 1.88 -6.43
C SER A 16 6.72 0.49 -5.93
N GLU A 17 7.14 -0.55 -6.64
CA GLU A 17 6.91 -1.95 -6.26
C GLU A 17 7.36 -2.22 -4.81
N GLY A 18 8.54 -1.74 -4.42
CA GLY A 18 9.06 -1.92 -3.06
C GLY A 18 8.31 -1.13 -1.99
N GLU A 19 7.74 0.03 -2.32
CA GLU A 19 6.88 0.77 -1.38
C GLU A 19 5.56 0.05 -1.17
N ALA A 20 4.96 -0.48 -2.24
CA ALA A 20 3.74 -1.26 -2.19
C ALA A 20 3.94 -2.57 -1.41
N GLU A 21 5.02 -3.31 -1.69
CA GLU A 21 5.37 -4.54 -0.98
C GLU A 21 5.50 -4.30 0.53
N ARG A 22 6.35 -3.35 0.95
CA ARG A 22 6.57 -3.05 2.37
C ARG A 22 5.32 -2.54 3.08
N ALA A 23 4.49 -1.76 2.39
CA ALA A 23 3.23 -1.29 2.95
C ALA A 23 2.29 -2.45 3.24
N LEU A 24 2.18 -3.42 2.33
CA LEU A 24 1.34 -4.59 2.55
C LEU A 24 1.93 -5.55 3.59
N GLU A 25 3.25 -5.77 3.60
CA GLU A 25 3.93 -6.53 4.66
C GLU A 25 3.58 -5.96 6.04
N THR A 26 3.68 -4.63 6.23
CA THR A 26 3.32 -3.95 7.48
C THR A 26 1.85 -4.20 7.88
N ILE A 27 0.94 -4.24 6.90
CA ILE A 27 -0.48 -4.51 7.14
C ILE A 27 -0.69 -5.97 7.54
N MET A 28 -0.06 -6.91 6.84
CA MET A 28 -0.20 -8.36 7.08
C MET A 28 0.43 -8.81 8.40
N GLU A 29 1.50 -8.16 8.85
CA GLU A 29 2.11 -8.36 10.17
C GLU A 29 1.22 -7.87 11.34
N GLY A 30 0.11 -7.17 11.06
CA GLY A 30 -0.73 -6.56 12.08
C GLY A 30 -0.13 -5.29 12.71
N ASN A 31 0.93 -4.75 12.10
CA ASN A 31 1.65 -3.55 12.56
C ASN A 31 1.00 -2.23 12.07
N ALA A 32 -0.20 -2.31 11.48
CA ALA A 32 -0.93 -1.17 10.94
C ALA A 32 -2.28 -0.96 11.67
N PRO A 33 -2.58 0.26 12.16
CA PRO A 33 -3.91 0.58 12.68
C PRO A 33 -5.00 0.36 11.62
N PRO A 34 -6.18 -0.19 11.97
CA PRO A 34 -7.24 -0.47 10.99
C PRO A 34 -7.65 0.76 10.16
N ALA A 35 -7.70 1.94 10.80
CA ALA A 35 -8.02 3.19 10.11
C ALA A 35 -6.97 3.57 9.05
N ALA A 36 -5.68 3.30 9.30
CA ALA A 36 -4.62 3.58 8.34
C ALA A 36 -4.68 2.63 7.13
N THR A 37 -4.98 1.35 7.37
CA THR A 37 -5.23 0.36 6.31
C THR A 37 -6.42 0.76 5.45
N ALA A 38 -7.56 1.08 6.07
CA ALA A 38 -8.75 1.53 5.36
C ALA A 38 -8.49 2.80 4.53
N ALA A 39 -7.74 3.76 5.08
CA ALA A 39 -7.36 4.97 4.38
C ALA A 39 -6.50 4.68 3.15
N LEU A 40 -5.50 3.79 3.27
CA LEU A 40 -4.63 3.44 2.15
C LEU A 40 -5.41 2.74 1.03
N LEU A 41 -6.25 1.76 1.38
CA LEU A 41 -7.09 1.06 0.39
C LEU A 41 -8.05 2.01 -0.32
N THR A 42 -8.63 2.96 0.41
CA THR A 42 -9.52 3.98 -0.17
C THR A 42 -8.76 4.92 -1.10
N ALA A 43 -7.60 5.42 -0.68
CA ALA A 43 -6.76 6.29 -1.51
C ALA A 43 -6.34 5.60 -2.81
N LEU A 44 -5.89 4.35 -2.73
CA LEU A 44 -5.53 3.54 -3.89
C LEU A 44 -6.72 3.34 -4.85
N ARG A 45 -7.91 3.05 -4.31
CA ARG A 45 -9.12 2.92 -5.13
C ARG A 45 -9.50 4.21 -5.84
N VAL A 46 -9.43 5.35 -5.14
CA VAL A 46 -9.79 6.65 -5.71
C VAL A 46 -8.78 7.09 -6.77
N LYS A 47 -7.48 6.89 -6.52
CA LYS A 47 -6.39 7.16 -7.45
C LYS A 47 -6.42 6.24 -8.68
N GLY A 48 -6.81 4.99 -8.48
CA GLY A 48 -6.57 3.88 -9.41
C GLY A 48 -5.21 3.24 -9.14
N GLU A 49 -5.19 1.92 -9.00
CA GLU A 49 -3.98 1.15 -8.77
C GLU A 49 -3.10 1.09 -10.05
N ALA A 50 -1.80 1.28 -9.89
CA ALA A 50 -0.82 1.15 -10.95
C ALA A 50 -0.22 -0.27 -10.98
N VAL A 51 0.35 -0.68 -12.13
CA VAL A 51 1.02 -1.98 -12.28
C VAL A 51 2.09 -2.25 -11.20
N PRO A 52 3.06 -1.36 -10.92
CA PRO A 52 4.07 -1.62 -9.88
C PRO A 52 3.46 -1.82 -8.49
N GLU A 53 2.36 -1.13 -8.18
CA GLU A 53 1.63 -1.28 -6.91
C GLU A 53 1.04 -2.69 -6.79
N ILE A 54 0.31 -3.13 -7.81
CA ILE A 54 -0.31 -4.46 -7.85
C ILE A 54 0.77 -5.55 -7.75
N VAL A 55 1.89 -5.40 -8.45
CA VAL A 55 3.01 -6.36 -8.39
C VAL A 55 3.58 -6.43 -6.98
N GLY A 56 3.85 -5.28 -6.34
CA GLY A 56 4.41 -5.23 -4.98
C GLY A 56 3.47 -5.83 -3.95
N PHE A 57 2.17 -5.51 -4.03
CA PHE A 57 1.14 -6.10 -3.18
C PHE A 57 1.05 -7.62 -3.37
N ALA A 58 0.98 -8.09 -4.62
CA ALA A 58 0.92 -9.53 -4.92
C ALA A 58 2.18 -10.28 -4.44
N ARG A 59 3.35 -9.65 -4.50
CA ARG A 59 4.61 -10.22 -4.01
C ARG A 59 4.58 -10.41 -2.49
N ALA A 60 4.17 -9.39 -1.75
CA ALA A 60 4.00 -9.49 -0.30
C ALA A 60 3.01 -10.60 0.09
N MET A 61 1.85 -10.68 -0.58
CA MET A 61 0.86 -11.75 -0.34
C MET A 61 1.37 -13.17 -0.59
N ARG A 62 2.33 -13.36 -1.51
CA ARG A 62 2.90 -14.68 -1.82
C ARG A 62 3.99 -15.11 -0.84
N ARG A 63 4.61 -14.16 -0.14
CA ARG A 63 5.70 -14.41 0.82
C ARG A 63 5.17 -14.69 2.22
N PHE A 64 3.94 -14.27 2.51
CA PHE A 64 3.20 -14.52 3.75
C PHE A 64 2.40 -15.82 3.67
#